data_AF-A0A4P5VZX4-F1
#
_entry.id   AF-A0A4P5VZX4-F1
#
_cell.length_a   1.000
_cell.length_b   1.000
_cell.length_c   1.000
_cell.angle_alpha   90.00
_cell.angle_beta   90.00
_cell.angle_gamma   90.00
#
_symmetry.space_group_name_H-M   'P 1'
#
loop_
_entity.id
_entity.type
_entity.pdbx_description
1 polymer ?
#
loop_
_entity_poly.entity_id
_entity_poly.type
_entity_poly.pdbx_seq_one_letter_code
_entity_poly.pdbx_strand_id
1 'polypeptide(L)'
;MSLPHFFLPVGDAKPLTEAPLAQVCDLVRLGESDTDWAVVRDLRGTLRLTEAQGLPPNLARAVHAHELARGLPRRLAVRELWLFDLQLVEAPSNPPGANDPVEVYGRLTGPFCGAGGAASYDGRLALTRADLVAGFVEESPSALTVTTDSRAPERCLHGWLPGDRIGEIAGGNGAILAYKLMPLDFESGHASNEVGISELLIQSLERLQADLIAAKVEHPFTATPLPVLDREAVIADLESRGFTIQGDIATPNAGLSDKVVGALTSLFGTPKELAAFQRKVPAQGTLDDYLALGRLALAALPGWPDARANALRALVRRDRPGLGLTGAAAPAPPRIPANAAGPAPERPVMPPGPRDWSEDFAPRAATPAKTRPLAVKTAEKRSTKPAPSPAKPARPTWMDDFET
;
A
#
# COMPACT_ATOMS: atom_id res chain seq x y z
N MET A 1 4.84 25.23 13.88
CA MET A 1 4.72 23.94 13.18
C MET A 1 3.37 23.35 13.55
N SER A 2 2.53 23.07 12.57
CA SER A 2 1.26 22.35 12.77
C SER A 2 1.51 20.85 12.67
N LEU A 3 0.85 20.07 13.51
CA LEU A 3 0.74 18.62 13.33
C LEU A 3 -0.29 18.32 12.21
N PRO A 4 -0.24 17.14 11.57
CA PRO A 4 -1.28 16.72 10.63
C PRO A 4 -2.66 16.74 11.30
N HIS A 5 -3.68 17.27 10.60
CA HIS A 5 -4.99 17.56 11.19
C HIS A 5 -5.69 16.38 11.88
N PHE A 6 -5.45 15.14 11.43
CA PHE A 6 -6.05 13.93 12.01
C PHE A 6 -5.18 13.25 13.08
N PHE A 7 -4.00 13.80 13.38
CA PHE A 7 -3.14 13.31 14.46
C PHE A 7 -3.41 14.05 15.77
N LEU A 8 -3.66 13.27 16.83
CA LEU A 8 -3.90 13.73 18.20
C LEU A 8 -2.68 13.36 19.07
N PRO A 9 -1.82 14.32 19.43
CA PRO A 9 -0.66 14.06 20.28
C PRO A 9 -1.07 13.76 21.72
N VAL A 10 -0.28 12.91 22.39
CA VAL A 10 -0.40 12.60 23.82
C VAL A 10 0.86 13.13 24.52
N GLY A 11 0.72 14.32 25.12
CA GLY A 11 1.83 15.04 25.77
C GLY A 11 2.62 15.95 24.82
N ASP A 12 3.76 16.43 25.30
CA ASP A 12 4.59 17.43 24.62
C ASP A 12 5.51 16.86 23.54
N ALA A 13 5.92 17.73 22.61
CA ALA A 13 6.90 17.43 21.58
C ALA A 13 8.26 17.03 22.19
N LYS A 14 8.79 15.89 21.76
CA LYS A 14 10.11 15.38 22.16
C LYS A 14 11.16 15.76 21.10
N PRO A 15 12.26 16.44 21.45
CA PRO A 15 13.30 16.78 20.50
C PRO A 15 14.04 15.52 20.02
N LEU A 16 14.44 15.49 18.74
CA LEU A 16 15.20 14.39 18.17
C LEU A 16 16.67 14.43 18.60
N THR A 17 16.99 13.84 19.76
CA THR A 17 18.36 13.65 20.23
C THR A 17 19.09 12.61 19.38
N GLU A 18 20.31 12.87 18.91
CA GLU A 18 21.09 11.88 18.15
C GLU A 18 21.26 10.55 18.88
N ALA A 19 21.18 9.46 18.12
CA ALA A 19 21.39 8.09 18.57
C ALA A 19 21.93 7.26 17.38
N PRO A 20 22.73 6.21 17.61
CA PRO A 20 23.27 5.40 16.52
C PRO A 20 22.15 4.75 15.71
N LEU A 21 22.34 4.67 14.39
CA LEU A 21 21.39 4.04 13.48
C LEU A 21 21.44 2.52 13.62
N ALA A 22 20.27 1.90 13.79
CA ALA A 22 20.10 0.47 13.95
C ALA A 22 19.83 -0.24 12.61
N GLN A 23 18.94 0.34 11.78
CA GLN A 23 18.36 -0.32 10.62
C GLN A 23 17.92 0.68 9.53
N VAL A 24 17.78 0.18 8.30
CA VAL A 24 17.10 0.87 7.18
C VAL A 24 15.73 0.22 6.97
N CYS A 25 14.69 1.05 6.83
CA CYS A 25 13.30 0.63 6.65
C CYS A 25 12.76 0.96 5.25
N ASP A 26 13.26 2.01 4.59
CA ASP A 26 12.78 2.46 3.28
C ASP A 26 13.80 3.35 2.55
N LEU A 27 13.61 3.55 1.25
CA LEU A 27 14.40 4.42 0.38
C LEU A 27 13.50 5.28 -0.52
N VAL A 28 13.71 6.60 -0.48
CA VAL A 28 12.87 7.60 -1.14
C VAL A 28 13.66 8.77 -1.71
N ARG A 29 13.16 9.40 -2.78
CA ARG A 29 13.57 10.75 -3.23
C ARG A 29 12.50 11.75 -2.86
N LEU A 30 12.87 12.91 -2.33
CA LEU A 30 11.93 13.95 -1.93
C LEU A 30 11.84 15.08 -2.96
N GLY A 31 10.62 15.36 -3.41
CA GLY A 31 10.30 16.40 -4.38
C GLY A 31 11.07 16.23 -5.70
N GLU A 32 11.69 17.32 -6.15
CA GLU A 32 12.53 17.37 -7.35
C GLU A 32 14.02 17.14 -7.04
N SER A 33 14.39 16.83 -5.78
CA SER A 33 15.78 16.51 -5.44
C SER A 33 16.17 15.13 -5.96
N ASP A 34 17.40 15.00 -6.44
CA ASP A 34 18.02 13.72 -6.78
C ASP A 34 18.79 13.11 -5.60
N THR A 35 18.72 13.71 -4.41
CA THR A 35 19.20 13.11 -3.16
C THR A 35 18.34 11.89 -2.80
N ASP A 36 18.99 10.73 -2.72
CA ASP A 36 18.41 9.52 -2.16
C ASP A 36 18.43 9.58 -0.62
N TRP A 37 17.25 9.47 -0.02
CA TRP A 37 17.04 9.46 1.43
C TRP A 37 16.68 8.07 1.89
N ALA A 38 17.26 7.66 3.02
CA ALA A 38 16.90 6.45 3.73
C ALA A 38 15.99 6.82 4.91
N VAL A 39 14.86 6.10 5.03
CA VAL A 39 14.15 6.02 6.31
C VAL A 39 14.86 4.99 7.15
N VAL A 40 15.29 5.39 8.33
CA VAL A 40 16.09 4.59 9.25
C VAL A 40 15.47 4.58 10.63
N ARG A 41 15.78 3.54 11.40
CA ARG A 41 15.45 3.45 12.81
C ARG A 41 16.73 3.59 13.64
N ASP A 42 16.72 4.43 14.67
CA ASP A 42 17.82 4.50 15.63
C ASP A 42 17.71 3.42 16.73
N LEU A 43 18.78 3.21 17.50
CA LEU A 43 18.81 2.25 18.62
C LEU A 43 17.81 2.54 19.76
N ARG A 44 17.06 3.65 19.72
CA ARG A 44 15.95 3.95 20.63
C ARG A 44 14.58 3.65 20.00
N GLY A 45 14.59 2.97 18.86
CA GLY A 45 13.39 2.61 18.09
C GLY A 45 12.79 3.77 17.29
N THR A 46 13.40 4.96 17.27
CA THR A 46 12.79 6.16 16.67
C THR A 46 13.09 6.23 15.17
N LEU A 47 12.05 6.44 14.37
CA LEU A 47 12.15 6.63 12.92
C LEU A 47 12.75 8.00 12.58
N ARG A 48 13.64 8.02 11.58
CA ARG A 48 14.32 9.21 11.07
C ARG A 48 14.46 9.15 9.57
N LEU A 49 14.62 10.33 8.97
CA LEU A 49 15.11 10.46 7.60
C LEU A 49 16.59 10.89 7.63
N THR A 50 17.43 10.26 6.81
CA THR A 50 18.85 10.62 6.62
C THR A 50 19.24 10.43 5.15
N GLU A 51 20.26 11.15 4.67
CA GLU A 51 20.80 10.89 3.33
C GLU A 51 21.39 9.48 3.24
N ALA A 52 21.05 8.74 2.18
CA ALA A 52 21.48 7.34 2.02
C ALA A 52 23.02 7.22 1.88
N GLN A 53 23.68 8.25 1.33
CA GLN A 53 25.14 8.33 1.19
C GLN A 53 25.87 8.43 2.53
N GLY A 54 25.20 8.94 3.58
CA GLY A 54 25.75 9.08 4.93
C GLY A 54 25.59 7.84 5.81
N LEU A 55 25.04 6.74 5.28
CA LEU A 55 24.76 5.54 6.07
C LEU A 55 26.05 4.81 6.50
N PRO A 56 26.11 4.29 7.74
CA PRO A 56 27.14 3.34 8.17
C PRO A 56 27.28 2.14 7.22
N PRO A 57 28.49 1.60 6.99
CA PRO A 57 28.72 0.54 6.00
C PRO A 57 27.86 -0.73 6.20
N ASN A 58 27.49 -1.05 7.44
CA ASN A 58 26.60 -2.18 7.73
C ASN A 58 25.18 -1.95 7.16
N LEU A 59 24.69 -0.71 7.17
CA LEU A 59 23.37 -0.30 6.66
C LEU A 59 23.37 -0.01 5.16
N ALA A 60 24.45 0.57 4.62
CA ALA A 60 24.61 0.80 3.19
C ALA A 60 24.52 -0.50 2.36
N ARG A 61 24.89 -1.65 2.92
CA ARG A 61 24.70 -2.97 2.28
C ARG A 61 23.24 -3.34 2.06
N ALA A 62 22.34 -2.99 2.99
CA ALA A 62 20.91 -3.25 2.84
C ALA A 62 20.31 -2.41 1.71
N VAL A 63 20.73 -1.15 1.60
CA VAL A 63 20.40 -0.26 0.49
C VAL A 63 20.83 -0.87 -0.84
N HIS A 64 22.10 -1.25 -0.96
CA HIS A 64 22.63 -1.81 -2.19
C HIS A 64 21.95 -3.13 -2.60
N ALA A 65 21.62 -3.99 -1.64
CA ALA A 65 20.88 -5.22 -1.91
C ALA A 65 19.46 -4.95 -2.44
N HIS A 66 18.76 -3.93 -1.93
CA HIS A 66 17.47 -3.52 -2.47
C HIS A 66 17.59 -2.91 -3.86
N GLU A 67 18.58 -2.05 -4.11
CA GLU A 67 18.83 -1.46 -5.44
C GLU A 67 19.04 -2.53 -6.51
N LEU A 68 19.83 -3.56 -6.22
CA LEU A 68 20.06 -4.71 -7.10
C LEU A 68 18.78 -5.54 -7.33
N ALA A 69 17.88 -5.61 -6.35
CA ALA A 69 16.66 -6.42 -6.41
C ALA A 69 15.46 -5.71 -7.04
N ARG A 70 15.31 -4.38 -6.86
CA ARG A 70 14.10 -3.61 -7.24
C ARG A 70 14.38 -2.30 -7.98
N GLY A 71 15.63 -1.87 -8.10
CA GLY A 71 16.01 -0.64 -8.81
C GLY A 71 16.04 0.60 -7.92
N LEU A 72 15.84 1.78 -8.53
CA LEU A 72 16.03 3.07 -7.88
C LEU A 72 14.92 3.43 -6.88
N PRO A 73 15.21 4.27 -5.87
CA PRO A 73 14.21 4.75 -4.90
C PRO A 73 13.04 5.49 -5.57
N ARG A 74 11.83 5.35 -4.98
CA ARG A 74 10.62 6.02 -5.49
C ARG A 74 10.63 7.52 -5.16
N ARG A 75 10.05 8.34 -6.04
CA ARG A 75 10.02 9.80 -5.86
C ARG A 75 8.69 10.25 -5.25
N LEU A 76 8.80 11.09 -4.22
CA LEU A 76 7.67 11.54 -3.41
C LEU A 76 7.44 13.04 -3.61
N ALA A 77 6.30 13.41 -4.17
CA ALA A 77 5.92 14.80 -4.44
C ALA A 77 5.36 15.51 -3.18
N VAL A 78 6.06 15.35 -2.05
CA VAL A 78 5.66 15.86 -0.72
C VAL A 78 6.38 17.17 -0.37
N ARG A 79 5.71 18.03 0.40
CA ARG A 79 6.25 19.26 1.00
C ARG A 79 6.65 19.06 2.45
N GLU A 80 5.89 18.25 3.16
CA GLU A 80 6.22 17.69 4.47
C GLU A 80 6.04 16.17 4.45
N LEU A 81 6.99 15.47 5.07
CA LEU A 81 6.96 14.03 5.25
C LEU A 81 7.00 13.72 6.73
N TRP A 82 5.99 13.00 7.19
CA TRP A 82 5.92 12.46 8.54
C TRP A 82 6.15 10.95 8.50
N LEU A 83 6.88 10.44 9.49
CA LEU A 83 7.12 9.02 9.70
C LEU A 83 6.33 8.56 10.92
N PHE A 84 5.65 7.43 10.86
CA PHE A 84 4.81 6.93 11.95
C PHE A 84 5.19 5.49 12.31
N ASP A 85 5.72 5.29 13.51
CA ASP A 85 5.93 3.96 14.09
C ASP A 85 4.59 3.49 14.64
N LEU A 86 3.87 2.66 13.88
CA LEU A 86 2.54 2.15 14.18
C LEU A 86 2.67 0.98 15.15
N GLN A 87 2.13 1.15 16.35
CA GLN A 87 2.27 0.19 17.44
C GLN A 87 0.98 -0.61 17.65
N LEU A 88 -0.17 0.05 17.64
CA LEU A 88 -1.49 -0.56 17.88
C LEU A 88 -2.55 0.02 16.94
N VAL A 89 -3.58 -0.78 16.63
CA VAL A 89 -4.80 -0.36 15.93
C VAL A 89 -5.96 -0.65 16.86
N GLU A 90 -6.81 0.35 17.12
CA GLU A 90 -8.07 0.18 17.83
C GLU A 90 -9.24 0.52 16.90
N ALA A 91 -10.29 -0.29 16.95
CA ALA A 91 -11.56 -0.04 16.29
C ALA A 91 -12.66 0.19 17.35
N PRO A 92 -13.69 1.02 17.05
CA PRO A 92 -14.87 1.11 17.91
C PRO A 92 -15.51 -0.26 18.11
N SER A 93 -16.11 -0.52 19.27
CA SER A 93 -16.78 -1.79 19.55
C SER A 93 -18.00 -2.05 18.66
N ASN A 94 -18.66 -0.99 18.18
CA ASN A 94 -19.75 -1.07 17.20
C ASN A 94 -19.57 0.00 16.10
N PRO A 95 -18.69 -0.25 15.11
CA PRO A 95 -18.42 0.70 14.04
C PRO A 95 -19.54 0.75 12.98
N PRO A 96 -19.81 1.93 12.38
CA PRO A 96 -20.82 2.06 11.32
C PRO A 96 -20.26 1.69 9.93
N GLY A 97 -20.65 0.53 9.41
CA GLY A 97 -20.41 0.11 8.02
C GLY A 97 -19.01 -0.45 7.75
N ALA A 98 -18.74 -0.81 6.49
CA ALA A 98 -17.53 -1.56 6.10
C ALA A 98 -16.26 -0.72 5.90
N ASN A 99 -16.38 0.61 5.85
CA ASN A 99 -15.25 1.55 5.85
C ASN A 99 -15.37 2.51 7.05
N ASP A 100 -15.35 1.91 8.23
CA ASP A 100 -15.49 2.55 9.52
C ASP A 100 -14.21 3.28 9.97
N PRO A 101 -14.33 4.25 10.90
CA PRO A 101 -13.17 4.86 11.53
C PRO A 101 -12.42 3.88 12.42
N VAL A 102 -11.09 3.96 12.38
CA VAL A 102 -10.16 3.29 13.30
C VAL A 102 -9.13 4.31 13.81
N GLU A 103 -8.62 4.09 15.01
CA GLU A 103 -7.54 4.89 15.59
C GLU A 103 -6.26 4.06 15.58
N VAL A 104 -5.19 4.56 14.95
CA VAL A 104 -3.87 3.92 14.98
C VAL A 104 -2.96 4.68 15.95
N TYR A 105 -2.38 3.96 16.91
CA TYR A 105 -1.54 4.51 17.96
C TYR A 105 -0.08 4.23 17.69
N GLY A 106 0.78 5.16 18.11
CA GLY A 106 2.20 5.06 17.85
C GLY A 106 2.94 6.37 18.02
N ARG A 107 4.08 6.48 17.34
CA ARG A 107 4.96 7.66 17.40
C ARG A 107 5.08 8.31 16.04
N LEU A 108 4.53 9.51 15.93
CA LEU A 108 4.71 10.39 14.77
C LEU A 108 6.03 11.15 14.93
N THR A 109 6.84 11.17 13.88
CA THR A 109 8.12 11.87 13.86
C THR A 109 8.29 12.65 12.57
N GLY A 110 8.71 13.90 12.67
CA GLY A 110 8.86 14.80 11.54
C GLY A 110 8.47 16.24 11.87
N PRO A 111 8.13 17.05 10.85
CA PRO A 111 8.23 16.75 9.44
C PRO A 111 9.71 16.77 9.00
N PHE A 112 10.10 15.86 8.09
CA PHE A 112 11.48 15.76 7.58
C PHE A 112 11.74 16.60 6.32
N CYS A 113 10.74 17.35 5.87
CA CYS A 113 10.86 18.43 4.89
C CYS A 113 9.83 19.52 5.22
N GLY A 114 10.07 20.76 4.77
CA GLY A 114 9.22 21.91 5.10
C GLY A 114 9.79 22.83 6.17
N ALA A 115 8.91 23.61 6.82
CA ALA A 115 9.31 24.71 7.70
C ALA A 115 9.34 24.33 9.19
N GLY A 116 10.56 24.22 9.73
CA GLY A 116 10.85 24.01 11.16
C GLY A 116 11.58 22.68 11.42
N GLY A 117 12.10 22.50 12.63
CA GLY A 117 12.88 21.31 13.00
C GLY A 117 12.00 20.10 13.32
N ALA A 118 12.43 18.92 12.89
CA ALA A 118 11.73 17.67 13.16
C ALA A 118 11.71 17.33 14.67
N ALA A 119 10.54 16.93 15.15
CA ALA A 119 10.30 16.49 16.52
C ALA A 119 9.53 15.17 16.53
N SER A 120 9.41 14.55 17.70
CA SER A 120 8.69 13.29 17.89
C SER A 120 7.54 13.45 18.87
N TYR A 121 6.42 12.79 18.55
CA TYR A 121 5.14 12.91 19.23
C TYR A 121 4.55 11.52 19.38
N ASP A 122 4.41 11.03 20.61
CA ASP A 122 3.56 9.86 20.85
C ASP A 122 2.08 10.30 20.74
N GLY A 123 1.20 9.45 20.23
CA GLY A 123 -0.21 9.82 20.04
C GLY A 123 -0.98 8.83 19.17
N ARG A 124 -2.06 9.32 18.56
CA ARG A 124 -2.93 8.54 17.68
C ARG A 124 -3.35 9.30 16.43
N LEU A 125 -3.54 8.57 15.33
CA LEU A 125 -4.02 9.07 14.06
C LEU A 125 -5.40 8.46 13.77
N ALA A 126 -6.39 9.29 13.48
CA ALA A 126 -7.72 8.87 13.09
C ALA A 126 -7.84 8.73 11.56
N LEU A 127 -8.25 7.56 11.08
CA LEU A 127 -8.39 7.23 9.66
C LEU A 127 -9.50 6.20 9.46
N THR A 128 -9.80 5.75 8.24
CA THR A 128 -10.76 4.65 8.03
C THR A 128 -10.06 3.32 7.77
N ARG A 129 -10.73 2.19 8.01
CA ARG A 129 -10.12 0.87 7.77
C ARG A 129 -9.64 0.69 6.33
N ALA A 130 -10.33 1.25 5.34
CA ALA A 130 -9.87 1.22 3.95
C ALA A 130 -8.58 2.02 3.74
N ASP A 131 -8.39 3.18 4.38
CA ASP A 131 -7.11 3.91 4.34
C ASP A 131 -5.97 3.02 4.86
N LEU A 132 -6.19 2.32 5.99
CA LEU A 132 -5.20 1.45 6.62
C LEU A 132 -4.81 0.28 5.71
N VAL A 133 -5.81 -0.43 5.18
CA VAL A 133 -5.59 -1.59 4.29
C VAL A 133 -4.93 -1.12 2.98
N ALA A 134 -5.44 -0.06 2.36
CA ALA A 134 -4.90 0.47 1.11
C ALA A 134 -3.46 0.94 1.24
N GLY A 135 -3.13 1.65 2.34
CA GLY A 135 -1.79 2.14 2.61
C GLY A 135 -0.72 1.06 2.45
N PHE A 136 -0.89 -0.09 3.11
CA PHE A 136 0.05 -1.21 3.02
C PHE A 136 -0.10 -2.06 1.74
N VAL A 137 -1.32 -2.25 1.24
CA VAL A 137 -1.60 -3.11 0.07
C VAL A 137 -1.09 -2.54 -1.25
N GLU A 138 -1.08 -1.21 -1.39
CA GLU A 138 -0.78 -0.51 -2.64
C GLU A 138 0.71 -0.14 -2.77
N GLU A 139 1.38 0.10 -1.64
CA GLU A 139 2.83 0.31 -1.56
C GLU A 139 3.64 -0.97 -1.33
N SER A 140 3.00 -2.11 -1.09
CA SER A 140 3.67 -3.42 -1.02
C SER A 140 4.68 -3.73 -2.15
N PRO A 141 4.50 -3.27 -3.41
CA PRO A 141 5.51 -3.44 -4.47
C PRO A 141 6.79 -2.61 -4.27
N SER A 142 6.71 -1.54 -3.49
CA SER A 142 7.77 -0.58 -3.16
C SER A 142 8.42 -0.82 -1.79
N ALA A 143 8.02 -1.89 -1.09
CA ALA A 143 8.64 -2.30 0.17
C ALA A 143 10.16 -2.56 0.03
N LEU A 144 10.93 -2.18 1.05
CA LEU A 144 12.37 -2.42 1.08
C LEU A 144 12.63 -3.92 1.14
N THR A 145 13.53 -4.42 0.29
CA THR A 145 13.96 -5.82 0.30
C THR A 145 15.06 -5.94 1.35
N VAL A 146 14.87 -6.82 2.32
CA VAL A 146 15.78 -7.00 3.45
C VAL A 146 16.53 -8.32 3.29
N THR A 147 17.86 -8.27 3.30
CA THR A 147 18.69 -9.47 3.27
C THR A 147 18.75 -10.11 4.65
N THR A 148 18.25 -11.33 4.73
CA THR A 148 18.19 -12.19 5.92
C THR A 148 19.09 -13.41 5.71
N ASP A 149 19.35 -14.18 6.77
CA ASP A 149 20.01 -15.49 6.66
C ASP A 149 19.06 -16.59 6.10
N SER A 150 17.77 -16.25 5.91
CA SER A 150 16.75 -17.13 5.34
C SER A 150 16.86 -17.21 3.80
N ARG A 151 16.38 -18.32 3.21
CA ARG A 151 16.50 -18.56 1.75
C ARG A 151 15.62 -17.66 0.88
N ALA A 152 14.65 -16.96 1.47
CA ALA A 152 13.74 -16.06 0.78
C ALA A 152 13.96 -14.64 1.31
N PRO A 153 14.04 -13.62 0.44
CA PRO A 153 14.23 -12.25 0.89
C PRO A 153 12.94 -11.73 1.53
N GLU A 154 13.06 -11.21 2.75
CA GLU A 154 11.94 -10.61 3.49
C GLU A 154 11.78 -9.12 3.13
N ARG A 155 10.67 -8.51 3.56
CA ARG A 155 10.34 -7.11 3.26
C ARG A 155 10.14 -6.27 4.52
N CYS A 156 10.63 -5.03 4.48
CA CYS A 156 10.12 -3.96 5.33
C CYS A 156 9.05 -3.19 4.54
N LEU A 157 7.78 -3.40 4.90
CA LEU A 157 6.64 -2.73 4.31
C LEU A 157 6.33 -1.44 5.07
N HIS A 158 5.95 -0.43 4.30
CA HIS A 158 5.37 0.82 4.76
C HIS A 158 3.97 0.98 4.16
N GLY A 159 3.18 1.88 4.74
CA GLY A 159 1.89 2.27 4.18
C GLY A 159 1.70 3.78 4.20
N TRP A 160 1.09 4.32 3.15
CA TRP A 160 0.65 5.71 3.14
C TRP A 160 -0.63 5.86 3.96
N LEU A 161 -0.58 6.69 5.00
CA LEU A 161 -1.76 7.07 5.78
C LEU A 161 -2.08 8.56 5.59
N PRO A 162 -3.36 8.93 5.46
CA PRO A 162 -3.75 10.33 5.30
C PRO A 162 -3.73 11.07 6.64
N GLY A 163 -2.75 11.96 6.84
CA GLY A 163 -2.65 12.78 8.04
C GLY A 163 -3.56 14.01 8.05
N ASP A 164 -4.04 14.46 6.90
CA ASP A 164 -4.75 15.74 6.77
C ASP A 164 -5.88 15.72 5.71
N ARG A 165 -6.53 16.87 5.53
CA ARG A 165 -7.63 17.11 4.61
C ARG A 165 -7.17 16.95 3.15
N ILE A 166 -8.11 16.58 2.29
CA ILE A 166 -7.85 16.28 0.86
C ILE A 166 -7.07 17.38 0.15
N GLY A 167 -7.40 18.66 0.40
CA GLY A 167 -6.70 19.80 -0.22
C GLY A 167 -5.26 19.98 0.24
N GLU A 168 -4.97 19.68 1.51
CA GLU A 168 -3.61 19.71 2.07
C GLU A 168 -2.78 18.54 1.53
N ILE A 169 -3.35 17.33 1.53
CA ILE A 169 -2.73 16.14 0.93
C ILE A 169 -2.42 16.37 -0.56
N ALA A 170 -3.36 16.92 -1.34
CA ALA A 170 -3.12 17.24 -2.74
C ALA A 170 -2.04 18.34 -2.94
N GLY A 171 -1.80 19.17 -1.93
CA GLY A 171 -0.71 20.15 -1.89
C GLY A 171 0.66 19.56 -1.49
N GLY A 172 0.72 18.28 -1.09
CA GLY A 172 1.90 17.61 -0.56
C GLY A 172 2.10 17.77 0.94
N ASN A 173 1.08 18.25 1.67
CA ASN A 173 1.06 18.35 3.14
C ASN A 173 0.42 17.09 3.75
N GLY A 174 0.57 16.86 5.06
CA GLY A 174 -0.12 15.79 5.77
C GLY A 174 0.19 14.34 5.35
N ALA A 175 1.29 14.12 4.61
CA ALA A 175 1.66 12.81 4.08
C ALA A 175 2.42 12.00 5.15
N ILE A 176 1.85 10.86 5.57
CA ILE A 176 2.42 10.00 6.61
C ILE A 176 2.85 8.65 6.00
N LEU A 177 4.14 8.30 6.14
CA LEU A 177 4.65 6.94 5.93
C LEU A 177 4.60 6.19 7.26
N ALA A 178 3.73 5.19 7.35
CA ALA A 178 3.57 4.35 8.53
C ALA A 178 4.31 3.02 8.40
N TYR A 179 4.92 2.58 9.49
CA TYR A 179 5.66 1.34 9.62
C TYR A 179 5.17 0.61 10.86
N LYS A 180 4.63 -0.60 10.72
CA LYS A 180 4.38 -1.49 11.86
C LYS A 180 5.67 -2.23 12.15
N LEU A 181 6.49 -1.76 13.08
CA LEU A 181 7.77 -2.40 13.44
C LEU A 181 7.64 -3.18 14.74
N MET A 182 8.51 -4.18 14.92
CA MET A 182 8.65 -4.87 16.22
C MET A 182 9.49 -3.99 17.15
N PRO A 183 9.48 -4.17 18.48
CA PRO A 183 10.48 -3.52 19.33
C PRO A 183 11.87 -4.12 19.04
N LEU A 184 12.91 -3.29 18.99
CA LEU A 184 14.29 -3.71 18.64
C LEU A 184 14.80 -4.90 19.46
N ASP A 185 14.37 -5.01 20.72
CA ASP A 185 14.76 -6.10 21.64
C ASP A 185 14.27 -7.49 21.19
N PHE A 186 13.32 -7.55 20.24
CA PHE A 186 12.76 -8.78 19.68
C PHE A 186 13.12 -9.00 18.19
N GLU A 187 13.90 -8.11 17.58
CA GLU A 187 14.23 -8.18 16.15
C GLU A 187 15.53 -8.95 15.90
N SER A 188 15.52 -9.87 14.92
CA SER A 188 16.68 -10.68 14.49
C SER A 188 17.76 -9.89 13.72
N GLY A 189 17.97 -8.61 14.06
CA GLY A 189 18.96 -7.74 13.44
C GLY A 189 18.54 -7.08 12.11
N HIS A 190 17.26 -7.16 11.74
CA HIS A 190 16.78 -6.67 10.44
C HIS A 190 15.35 -6.10 10.48
N ALA A 191 15.05 -5.11 9.63
CA ALA A 191 13.79 -4.34 9.65
C ALA A 191 12.55 -5.05 9.03
N SER A 192 12.63 -6.35 8.76
CA SER A 192 11.48 -7.12 8.27
C SER A 192 10.28 -6.99 9.21
N ASN A 193 9.10 -6.77 8.65
CA ASN A 193 7.85 -6.66 9.40
C ASN A 193 6.68 -7.45 8.83
N GLU A 194 6.96 -8.45 7.98
CA GLU A 194 5.91 -9.21 7.28
C GLU A 194 4.88 -9.85 8.23
N VAL A 195 5.32 -10.34 9.40
CA VAL A 195 4.44 -10.93 10.42
C VAL A 195 3.47 -9.89 10.99
N GLY A 196 3.98 -8.77 11.52
CA GLY A 196 3.15 -7.71 12.12
C GLY A 196 2.23 -7.01 11.12
N ILE A 197 2.61 -6.97 9.84
CA ILE A 197 1.75 -6.49 8.75
C ILE A 197 0.67 -7.53 8.42
N SER A 198 1.00 -8.82 8.41
CA SER A 198 0.02 -9.89 8.20
C SER A 198 -1.02 -9.93 9.33
N GLU A 199 -0.60 -9.73 10.59
CA GLU A 199 -1.49 -9.56 11.76
C GLU A 199 -2.45 -8.36 11.61
N LEU A 200 -1.92 -7.21 11.18
CA LEU A 200 -2.73 -6.01 10.97
C LEU A 200 -3.72 -6.19 9.81
N LEU A 201 -3.29 -6.84 8.72
CA LEU A 201 -4.14 -7.11 7.56
C LEU A 201 -5.22 -8.14 7.88
N ILE A 202 -4.92 -9.28 8.53
CA ILE A 202 -5.95 -10.29 8.84
C ILE A 202 -7.05 -9.72 9.73
N GLN A 203 -6.71 -9.01 10.81
CA GLN A 203 -7.69 -8.37 11.71
C GLN A 203 -8.58 -7.36 10.96
N SER A 204 -7.98 -6.59 10.05
CA SER A 204 -8.72 -5.64 9.22
C SER A 204 -9.63 -6.34 8.21
N LEU A 205 -9.14 -7.41 7.56
CA LEU A 205 -9.87 -8.15 6.54
C LEU A 205 -11.03 -8.97 7.12
N GLU A 206 -10.85 -9.60 8.28
CA GLU A 206 -11.91 -10.31 9.01
C GLU A 206 -13.10 -9.38 9.28
N ARG A 207 -12.82 -8.20 9.83
CA ARG A 207 -13.88 -7.26 10.18
C ARG A 207 -14.53 -6.64 8.95
N LEU A 208 -13.74 -6.23 7.95
CA LEU A 208 -14.25 -5.71 6.68
C LEU A 208 -15.12 -6.76 5.95
N GLN A 209 -14.71 -8.05 5.96
CA GLN A 209 -15.51 -9.13 5.39
C GLN A 209 -16.84 -9.31 6.13
N ALA A 210 -16.83 -9.31 7.47
CA ALA A 210 -18.05 -9.39 8.28
C ALA A 210 -19.01 -8.22 7.99
N ASP A 211 -18.50 -6.99 7.89
CA ASP A 211 -19.29 -5.80 7.61
C ASP A 211 -19.88 -5.82 6.18
N LEU A 212 -19.13 -6.30 5.17
CA LEU A 212 -19.64 -6.49 3.81
C LEU A 212 -20.69 -7.61 3.69
N ILE A 213 -20.53 -8.71 4.44
CA ILE A 213 -21.53 -9.80 4.52
C ILE A 213 -22.81 -9.26 5.17
N ALA A 214 -22.70 -8.51 6.27
CA ALA A 214 -23.85 -7.88 6.93
C ALA A 214 -24.57 -6.87 6.01
N ALA A 215 -23.81 -6.12 5.20
CA ALA A 215 -24.32 -5.21 4.17
C ALA A 215 -24.85 -5.92 2.91
N LYS A 216 -24.76 -7.27 2.84
CA LYS A 216 -25.18 -8.11 1.69
C LYS A 216 -24.49 -7.74 0.37
N VAL A 217 -23.20 -7.40 0.42
CA VAL A 217 -22.41 -7.11 -0.78
C VAL A 217 -22.00 -8.41 -1.47
N GLU A 218 -22.53 -8.63 -2.67
CA GLU A 218 -22.15 -9.76 -3.54
C GLU A 218 -20.77 -9.47 -4.19
N HIS A 219 -19.71 -10.06 -3.64
CA HIS A 219 -18.35 -9.93 -4.17
C HIS A 219 -17.53 -11.20 -3.88
N PRO A 220 -16.57 -11.62 -4.74
CA PRO A 220 -15.73 -12.80 -4.47
C PRO A 220 -15.04 -12.78 -3.09
N PHE A 221 -14.69 -11.59 -2.60
CA PHE A 221 -14.12 -11.43 -1.25
C PHE A 221 -15.05 -11.91 -0.12
N THR A 222 -16.37 -11.68 -0.20
CA THR A 222 -17.30 -12.12 0.87
C THR A 222 -17.56 -13.61 0.87
N ALA A 223 -17.25 -14.32 -0.22
CA ALA A 223 -17.33 -15.78 -0.34
C ALA A 223 -15.99 -16.50 -0.09
N THR A 224 -14.88 -15.77 -0.02
CA THR A 224 -13.54 -16.37 0.11
C THR A 224 -13.20 -16.57 1.59
N PRO A 225 -12.94 -17.80 2.07
CA PRO A 225 -12.52 -18.01 3.45
C PRO A 225 -11.15 -17.38 3.69
N LEU A 226 -11.04 -16.55 4.74
CA LEU A 226 -9.76 -15.93 5.10
C LEU A 226 -8.80 -16.99 5.67
N PRO A 227 -7.53 -16.99 5.25
CA PRO A 227 -6.51 -17.88 5.82
C PRO A 227 -6.04 -17.36 7.19
N VAL A 228 -5.34 -18.21 7.94
CA VAL A 228 -4.78 -17.90 9.27
C VAL A 228 -3.26 -17.77 9.22
N LEU A 229 -2.68 -17.00 10.15
CA LEU A 229 -1.23 -16.76 10.22
C LEU A 229 -0.44 -18.02 10.54
N ASP A 230 -0.91 -18.75 11.55
CA ASP A 230 -0.35 -20.01 12.01
C ASP A 230 -1.49 -21.04 12.07
N ARG A 231 -1.43 -22.01 11.17
CA ARG A 231 -2.41 -23.10 11.13
C ARG A 231 -2.13 -24.16 12.20
N GLU A 232 -0.88 -24.35 12.60
CA GLU A 232 -0.52 -25.31 13.65
C GLU A 232 -1.02 -24.84 15.01
N ALA A 233 -0.91 -23.55 15.32
CA ALA A 233 -1.52 -22.95 16.51
C ALA A 233 -3.05 -23.10 16.54
N VAL A 234 -3.73 -22.93 15.40
CA VAL A 234 -5.19 -23.14 15.29
C VAL A 234 -5.57 -24.62 15.45
N ILE A 235 -4.75 -25.54 14.91
CA ILE A 235 -4.93 -26.99 15.12
C ILE A 235 -4.76 -27.33 16.60
N ALA A 236 -3.68 -26.87 17.25
CA ALA A 236 -3.41 -27.13 18.66
C ALA A 236 -4.49 -26.56 19.59
N ASP A 237 -5.01 -25.36 19.30
CA ASP A 237 -6.15 -24.78 20.02
C ASP A 237 -7.41 -25.66 19.89
N LEU A 238 -7.74 -26.11 18.67
CA LEU A 238 -8.88 -27.02 18.42
C LEU A 238 -8.70 -28.37 19.12
N GLU A 239 -7.50 -28.96 19.06
CA GLU A 239 -7.18 -30.22 19.75
C GLU A 239 -7.28 -30.07 21.27
N SER A 240 -6.79 -28.96 21.84
CA SER A 240 -6.93 -28.65 23.27
C SER A 240 -8.39 -28.52 23.72
N ARG A 241 -9.28 -28.09 22.80
CA ARG A 241 -10.73 -28.01 22.99
C ARG A 241 -11.46 -29.33 22.74
N GLY A 242 -10.73 -30.41 22.46
CA GLY A 242 -11.28 -31.75 22.26
C GLY A 242 -11.85 -32.01 20.87
N PHE A 243 -11.28 -31.40 19.83
CA PHE A 243 -11.50 -31.80 18.44
C PHE A 243 -10.39 -32.75 17.95
N THR A 244 -10.71 -33.63 17.00
CA THR A 244 -9.73 -34.33 16.16
C THR A 244 -9.73 -33.68 14.79
N ILE A 245 -8.55 -33.44 14.23
CA ILE A 245 -8.41 -32.92 12.86
C ILE A 245 -8.21 -34.07 11.87
N GLN A 246 -9.08 -34.16 10.86
CA GLN A 246 -8.94 -35.07 9.73
C GLN A 246 -8.77 -34.25 8.44
N GLY A 247 -7.52 -34.05 8.03
CA GLY A 247 -7.15 -33.21 6.90
C GLY A 247 -7.48 -31.73 7.16
N ASP A 248 -8.52 -31.23 6.50
CA ASP A 248 -9.02 -29.86 6.63
C ASP A 248 -10.22 -29.74 7.59
N ILE A 249 -10.70 -30.83 8.20
CA ILE A 249 -11.96 -30.85 8.95
C ILE A 249 -11.69 -31.18 10.43
N ALA A 250 -12.12 -30.29 11.32
CA ALA A 250 -12.19 -30.53 12.75
C ALA A 250 -13.53 -31.20 13.10
N THR A 251 -13.47 -32.34 13.80
CA THR A 251 -14.63 -33.06 14.34
C THR A 251 -14.51 -33.19 15.86
N PRO A 252 -15.59 -32.99 16.64
CA PRO A 252 -15.53 -33.10 18.09
C PRO A 252 -15.32 -34.56 18.55
N ASN A 253 -14.50 -34.74 19.59
CA ASN A 253 -14.18 -36.06 20.12
C ASN A 253 -15.39 -36.67 20.86
N ALA A 254 -15.65 -37.96 20.62
CA ALA A 254 -16.74 -38.70 21.25
C ALA A 254 -16.63 -38.84 22.80
N GLY A 255 -15.54 -38.36 23.40
CA GLY A 255 -15.29 -38.35 24.85
C GLY A 255 -15.24 -36.96 25.49
N LEU A 256 -15.78 -35.92 24.83
CA LEU A 256 -15.95 -34.59 25.43
C LEU A 256 -16.74 -34.69 26.74
N SER A 257 -16.18 -34.18 27.84
CA SER A 257 -16.84 -34.24 29.16
C SER A 257 -18.17 -33.47 29.18
N ASP A 258 -19.16 -33.95 29.94
CA ASP A 258 -20.52 -33.36 30.01
C ASP A 258 -20.53 -31.85 30.31
N LYS A 259 -19.51 -31.31 30.98
CA LYS A 259 -19.36 -29.87 31.23
C LYS A 259 -18.95 -29.09 29.97
N VAL A 260 -18.07 -29.63 29.15
CA VAL A 260 -17.66 -29.02 27.88
C VAL A 260 -18.75 -29.21 26.83
N VAL A 261 -19.41 -30.38 26.80
CA VAL A 261 -20.63 -30.59 26.01
C VAL A 261 -21.73 -29.62 26.46
N GLY A 262 -21.90 -29.37 27.77
CA GLY A 262 -22.82 -28.37 28.31
C GLY A 262 -22.53 -26.93 27.87
N ALA A 263 -21.26 -26.52 27.88
CA ALA A 263 -20.83 -25.20 27.40
C ALA A 263 -20.96 -25.06 25.86
N LEU A 264 -20.70 -26.14 25.11
CA LEU A 264 -20.83 -26.14 23.66
C LEU A 264 -22.30 -26.24 23.22
N THR A 265 -23.16 -26.97 23.94
CA THR A 265 -24.60 -27.04 23.66
C THR A 265 -25.30 -25.70 23.90
N SER A 266 -24.88 -24.92 24.90
CA SER A 266 -25.43 -23.58 25.11
C SER A 266 -25.06 -22.57 24.01
N LEU A 267 -24.02 -22.86 23.21
CA LEU A 267 -23.57 -22.03 22.08
C LEU A 267 -23.96 -22.58 20.70
N PHE A 268 -24.13 -23.91 20.56
CA PHE A 268 -24.25 -24.60 19.26
C PHE A 268 -25.42 -25.61 19.17
N GLY A 269 -26.33 -25.64 20.13
CA GLY A 269 -27.56 -26.44 20.06
C GLY A 269 -27.48 -27.81 20.77
N THR A 270 -28.12 -28.83 20.21
CA THR A 270 -28.24 -30.15 20.83
C THR A 270 -26.98 -31.03 20.65
N PRO A 271 -26.77 -32.08 21.47
CA PRO A 271 -25.65 -33.01 21.32
C PRO A 271 -25.56 -33.68 19.94
N LYS A 272 -26.70 -33.81 19.24
CA LYS A 272 -26.78 -34.38 17.89
C LYS A 272 -26.30 -33.39 16.80
N GLU A 273 -26.48 -32.09 17.05
CA GLU A 273 -25.96 -31.02 16.19
C GLU A 273 -24.46 -30.82 16.43
N LEU A 274 -23.98 -30.99 17.67
CA LEU A 274 -22.54 -31.06 17.98
C LEU A 274 -21.85 -32.23 17.27
N ALA A 275 -22.43 -33.43 17.25
CA ALA A 275 -21.87 -34.56 16.50
C ALA A 275 -21.82 -34.33 14.97
N ALA A 276 -22.62 -33.39 14.46
CA ALA A 276 -22.61 -32.95 13.07
C ALA A 276 -21.75 -31.69 12.83
N PHE A 277 -21.17 -31.10 13.88
CA PHE A 277 -20.41 -29.85 13.82
C PHE A 277 -19.01 -30.07 13.22
N GLN A 278 -18.95 -30.09 11.89
CA GLN A 278 -17.71 -30.10 11.12
C GLN A 278 -17.25 -28.66 10.89
N ARG A 279 -16.12 -28.26 11.48
CA ARG A 279 -15.50 -26.95 11.21
C ARG A 279 -14.33 -27.14 10.26
N LYS A 280 -14.35 -26.46 9.10
CA LYS A 280 -13.17 -26.42 8.24
C LYS A 280 -12.07 -25.60 8.90
N VAL A 281 -10.87 -26.17 9.02
CA VAL A 281 -9.65 -25.48 9.46
C VAL A 281 -9.16 -24.60 8.31
N PRO A 282 -9.02 -23.28 8.48
CA PRO A 282 -8.51 -22.40 7.44
C PRO A 282 -7.09 -22.79 6.99
N ALA A 283 -6.75 -22.50 5.74
CA ALA A 283 -5.38 -22.66 5.26
C ALA A 283 -4.44 -21.65 5.94
N GLN A 284 -3.15 -21.96 6.00
CA GLN A 284 -2.16 -20.96 6.39
C GLN A 284 -1.95 -19.97 5.24
N GLY A 285 -1.93 -18.67 5.55
CA GLY A 285 -1.76 -17.60 4.56
C GLY A 285 -0.37 -16.97 4.63
N THR A 286 0.20 -16.68 3.47
CA THR A 286 1.41 -15.86 3.32
C THR A 286 1.07 -14.37 3.29
N LEU A 287 2.05 -13.48 3.49
CA LEU A 287 1.86 -12.04 3.32
C LEU A 287 1.25 -11.69 1.95
N ASP A 288 1.69 -12.35 0.88
CA ASP A 288 1.17 -12.07 -0.47
C ASP A 288 -0.29 -12.52 -0.65
N ASP A 289 -0.76 -13.53 0.08
CA ASP A 289 -2.18 -13.89 0.14
C ASP A 289 -3.01 -12.80 0.82
N TYR A 290 -2.56 -12.27 1.97
CA TYR A 290 -3.24 -11.16 2.65
C TYR A 290 -3.23 -9.88 1.82
N LEU A 291 -2.14 -9.59 1.10
CA LEU A 291 -2.06 -8.46 0.17
C LEU A 291 -3.01 -8.65 -1.04
N ALA A 292 -3.16 -9.87 -1.56
CA ALA A 292 -4.13 -10.16 -2.63
C ALA A 292 -5.58 -10.03 -2.14
N LEU A 293 -5.89 -10.57 -0.95
CA LEU A 293 -7.18 -10.41 -0.29
C LEU A 293 -7.49 -8.94 0.01
N GLY A 294 -6.49 -8.14 0.39
CA GLY A 294 -6.59 -6.69 0.54
C GLY A 294 -7.04 -5.99 -0.74
N ARG A 295 -6.49 -6.34 -1.90
CA ARG A 295 -6.92 -5.78 -3.19
C ARG A 295 -8.37 -6.16 -3.52
N LEU A 296 -8.78 -7.39 -3.23
CA LEU A 296 -10.15 -7.85 -3.41
C LEU A 296 -11.13 -7.16 -2.43
N ALA A 297 -10.73 -6.94 -1.18
CA ALA A 297 -11.50 -6.24 -0.16
C ALA A 297 -11.75 -4.78 -0.56
N LEU A 298 -10.69 -4.05 -0.96
CA LEU A 298 -10.79 -2.65 -1.38
C LEU A 298 -11.64 -2.47 -2.65
N ALA A 299 -11.61 -3.43 -3.57
CA ALA A 299 -12.46 -3.43 -4.76
C ALA A 299 -13.96 -3.68 -4.45
N ALA A 300 -14.28 -4.27 -3.29
CA ALA A 300 -15.65 -4.54 -2.85
C ALA A 300 -16.31 -3.34 -2.15
N LEU A 301 -15.53 -2.34 -1.72
CA LEU A 301 -16.01 -1.22 -0.93
C LEU A 301 -16.76 -0.19 -1.80
N PRO A 302 -18.03 0.14 -1.48
CA PRO A 302 -18.77 1.17 -2.21
C PRO A 302 -18.08 2.53 -2.13
N GLY A 303 -17.80 3.13 -3.28
CA GLY A 303 -17.18 4.47 -3.36
C GLY A 303 -15.67 4.51 -3.09
N TRP A 304 -15.01 3.37 -2.91
CA TRP A 304 -13.55 3.30 -2.86
C TRP A 304 -12.95 3.21 -4.28
N PRO A 305 -11.80 3.84 -4.58
CA PRO A 305 -11.04 4.78 -3.75
C PRO A 305 -11.72 6.13 -3.62
N ASP A 306 -11.71 6.70 -2.41
CA ASP A 306 -12.25 8.04 -2.17
C ASP A 306 -11.30 9.16 -2.66
N ALA A 307 -11.73 10.42 -2.54
CA ALA A 307 -10.92 11.56 -2.97
C ALA A 307 -9.62 11.73 -2.16
N ARG A 308 -9.56 11.26 -0.91
CA ARG A 308 -8.39 11.36 -0.01
C ARG A 308 -7.34 10.33 -0.37
N ALA A 309 -7.75 9.08 -0.57
CA ALA A 309 -6.90 8.01 -1.06
C ALA A 309 -6.31 8.33 -2.45
N ASN A 310 -7.11 8.89 -3.36
CA ASN A 310 -6.63 9.31 -4.67
C ASN A 310 -5.63 10.47 -4.60
N ALA A 311 -5.84 11.45 -3.70
CA ALA A 311 -4.86 12.53 -3.48
C ALA A 311 -3.53 11.98 -2.94
N LEU A 312 -3.58 11.06 -1.98
CA LEU A 312 -2.42 10.43 -1.37
C LEU A 312 -1.60 9.62 -2.39
N ARG A 313 -2.26 8.80 -3.23
CA ARG A 313 -1.62 8.08 -4.34
C ARG A 313 -0.92 9.00 -5.34
N ALA A 314 -1.48 10.19 -5.60
CA ALA A 314 -0.91 11.15 -6.54
C ALA A 314 0.44 11.73 -6.09
N LEU A 315 0.79 11.59 -4.80
CA LEU A 315 2.09 11.98 -4.26
C LEU A 315 3.21 11.00 -4.64
N VAL A 316 2.91 9.75 -4.96
CA VAL A 316 3.91 8.73 -5.32
C VAL A 316 4.20 8.77 -6.82
N ARG A 317 5.30 9.42 -7.20
CA ARG A 317 5.84 9.35 -8.55
C ARG A 317 6.77 8.14 -8.66
N ARG A 318 6.24 7.04 -9.21
CA ARG A 318 7.07 5.95 -9.70
C ARG A 318 7.76 6.43 -10.97
N ASP A 319 9.01 6.87 -10.83
CA ASP A 319 9.89 7.10 -11.98
C ASP A 319 9.88 5.80 -12.80
N ARG A 320 9.42 5.88 -14.06
CA ARG A 320 9.40 4.69 -14.92
C ARG A 320 10.84 4.16 -15.02
N PRO A 321 11.05 2.83 -15.07
CA PRO A 321 12.34 2.27 -15.47
C PRO A 321 12.58 2.55 -16.97
N GLY A 322 12.88 3.81 -17.28
CA GLY A 322 13.65 4.15 -18.48
C GLY A 322 15.08 3.63 -18.29
N LEU A 323 15.77 3.39 -19.39
CA LEU A 323 17.17 2.96 -19.37
C LEU A 323 18.07 4.09 -18.83
N GLY A 324 18.15 4.17 -17.50
CA GLY A 324 18.87 5.18 -16.73
C GLY A 324 20.29 4.77 -16.34
N LEU A 325 20.97 3.99 -17.19
CA LEU A 325 22.43 3.79 -17.07
C LEU A 325 23.17 5.03 -17.59
N THR A 326 23.01 6.15 -16.89
CA THR A 326 23.73 7.42 -17.14
C THR A 326 24.16 8.02 -15.81
N GLY A 327 25.36 7.66 -15.34
CA GLY A 327 25.91 8.18 -14.08
C GLY A 327 27.28 7.60 -13.73
N ALA A 328 27.48 6.29 -13.94
CA ALA A 328 28.81 5.71 -13.95
C ALA A 328 29.46 5.94 -15.31
N ALA A 329 30.51 6.77 -15.35
CA ALA A 329 31.36 6.87 -16.53
C ALA A 329 32.01 5.49 -16.77
N ALA A 330 31.64 4.83 -17.86
CA ALA A 330 32.27 3.57 -18.24
C ALA A 330 33.78 3.79 -18.36
N PRO A 331 34.63 2.95 -17.72
CA PRO A 331 36.07 3.10 -17.83
C PRO A 331 36.46 3.00 -19.31
N ALA A 332 37.15 4.03 -19.80
CA ALA A 332 37.54 4.08 -21.20
C ALA A 332 38.36 2.82 -21.57
N PRO A 333 38.08 2.18 -22.73
CA PRO A 333 38.83 1.00 -23.13
C PRO A 333 40.32 1.34 -23.25
N PRO A 334 41.23 0.41 -22.87
CA PRO A 334 42.66 0.67 -22.87
C PRO A 334 43.13 1.05 -24.27
N ARG A 335 43.73 2.24 -24.40
CA ARG A 335 44.30 2.72 -25.65
C ARG A 335 45.53 1.90 -26.01
N ILE A 336 45.38 1.00 -26.98
CA ILE A 336 46.52 0.38 -27.68
C ILE A 336 47.27 1.51 -28.41
N PRO A 337 48.60 1.68 -28.23
CA PRO A 337 49.35 2.68 -28.98
C PRO A 337 49.40 2.29 -30.47
N ALA A 338 48.74 3.09 -31.30
CA ALA A 338 48.79 2.91 -32.75
C ALA A 338 50.16 3.35 -33.28
N ASN A 339 50.87 2.43 -33.94
CA ASN A 339 52.15 2.71 -34.62
C ASN A 339 51.99 3.80 -35.70
N ALA A 340 53.05 4.59 -35.89
CA ALA A 340 53.11 5.61 -36.92
C ALA A 340 53.35 5.02 -38.31
N ALA A 341 52.45 5.35 -39.24
CA ALA A 341 52.63 5.38 -40.70
C ALA A 341 51.53 6.35 -41.20
N GLY A 342 51.77 7.37 -42.01
CA GLY A 342 52.45 7.40 -43.31
C GLY A 342 51.47 8.11 -44.27
N PRO A 343 51.90 8.94 -45.24
CA PRO A 343 50.97 9.76 -46.02
C PRO A 343 50.07 8.94 -46.96
N ALA A 344 48.86 9.45 -47.19
CA ALA A 344 47.76 8.69 -47.80
C ALA A 344 47.85 8.55 -49.34
N PRO A 345 47.43 7.40 -49.91
CA PRO A 345 47.18 7.24 -51.34
C PRO A 345 45.77 7.73 -51.73
N GLU A 346 45.60 8.05 -53.03
CA GLU A 346 44.39 8.66 -53.58
C GLU A 346 43.19 7.69 -53.71
N ARG A 347 41.98 8.27 -53.82
CA ARG A 347 40.71 7.51 -53.88
C ARG A 347 40.42 6.96 -55.29
N PRO A 348 40.10 5.66 -55.43
CA PRO A 348 39.39 5.15 -56.60
C PRO A 348 37.92 5.61 -56.60
N VAL A 349 37.38 5.92 -57.78
CA VAL A 349 35.95 6.21 -58.01
C VAL A 349 35.19 4.88 -58.15
N MET A 350 34.02 4.75 -57.51
CA MET A 350 33.15 3.58 -57.64
C MET A 350 31.92 3.86 -58.54
N PRO A 351 31.39 2.88 -59.30
CA PRO A 351 30.28 3.09 -60.24
C PRO A 351 28.91 3.16 -59.54
N PRO A 352 27.85 3.64 -60.24
CA PRO A 352 26.50 3.71 -59.67
C PRO A 352 25.91 2.30 -59.42
N GLY A 353 25.39 2.08 -58.23
CA GLY A 353 24.65 0.86 -57.86
C GLY A 353 23.21 0.83 -58.42
N PRO A 354 22.56 -0.35 -58.46
CA PRO A 354 21.20 -0.50 -59.00
C PRO A 354 20.13 0.20 -58.15
N ARG A 355 19.01 0.56 -58.78
CA ARG A 355 17.90 1.30 -58.16
C ARG A 355 17.20 0.52 -57.04
N ASP A 356 16.71 1.28 -56.08
CA ASP A 356 15.82 0.80 -55.02
C ASP A 356 14.45 0.39 -55.60
N TRP A 357 14.01 -0.82 -55.27
CA TRP A 357 12.76 -1.44 -55.71
C TRP A 357 11.52 -0.93 -54.95
N SER A 358 11.71 0.09 -54.10
CA SER A 358 10.68 0.68 -53.23
C SER A 358 9.92 1.85 -53.86
N GLU A 359 10.29 2.28 -55.07
CA GLU A 359 9.62 3.40 -55.77
C GLU A 359 8.28 3.01 -56.45
N ASP A 360 8.01 1.71 -56.67
CA ASP A 360 6.86 1.23 -57.46
C ASP A 360 5.50 1.21 -56.72
N PHE A 361 5.46 1.51 -55.41
CA PHE A 361 4.23 1.39 -54.58
C PHE A 361 3.71 2.72 -54.00
N ALA A 362 4.12 3.87 -54.55
CA ALA A 362 3.68 5.19 -54.11
C ALA A 362 2.88 5.95 -55.18
N PRO A 363 1.54 5.79 -55.28
CA PRO A 363 0.71 6.70 -56.05
C PRO A 363 0.70 8.09 -55.40
N ARG A 364 1.29 9.08 -56.07
CA ARG A 364 1.40 10.47 -55.60
C ARG A 364 0.40 11.38 -56.32
N ALA A 365 0.03 12.47 -55.64
CA ALA A 365 -0.88 13.56 -56.04
C ALA A 365 -2.40 13.25 -55.90
N ALA A 366 -3.28 14.21 -55.55
CA ALA A 366 -3.10 15.67 -55.46
C ALA A 366 -3.85 16.33 -54.28
N THR A 367 -3.44 17.55 -53.94
CA THR A 367 -4.00 18.43 -52.88
C THR A 367 -5.16 19.33 -53.43
N PRO A 368 -5.79 20.25 -52.66
CA PRO A 368 -7.24 20.19 -52.43
C PRO A 368 -8.06 21.26 -53.19
N ALA A 369 -9.39 21.07 -53.22
CA ALA A 369 -10.35 22.09 -53.66
C ALA A 369 -11.51 22.27 -52.65
N LYS A 370 -11.95 23.52 -52.46
CA LYS A 370 -13.03 23.91 -51.55
C LYS A 370 -14.40 23.75 -52.24
N THR A 371 -15.42 23.24 -51.53
CA THR A 371 -16.78 23.85 -51.48
C THR A 371 -17.69 23.24 -50.41
N ARG A 372 -18.35 24.12 -49.66
CA ARG A 372 -19.67 23.96 -48.99
C ARG A 372 -20.67 24.81 -49.83
N PRO A 373 -22.00 24.82 -49.62
CA PRO A 373 -22.89 23.93 -48.87
C PRO A 373 -24.11 23.44 -49.69
N LEU A 374 -25.00 22.63 -49.09
CA LEU A 374 -26.44 22.92 -49.12
C LEU A 374 -27.18 22.20 -47.98
N ALA A 375 -28.33 22.74 -47.58
CA ALA A 375 -29.22 22.16 -46.57
C ALA A 375 -30.54 21.73 -47.21
N VAL A 376 -31.21 20.72 -46.63
CA VAL A 376 -32.62 20.42 -46.90
C VAL A 376 -33.35 20.20 -45.58
N LYS A 377 -34.49 20.89 -45.41
CA LYS A 377 -35.44 20.78 -44.28
C LYS A 377 -36.22 19.45 -44.44
N THR A 378 -36.89 18.86 -43.45
CA THR A 378 -38.14 19.30 -42.79
C THR A 378 -38.48 18.13 -41.81
N ALA A 379 -38.74 18.31 -40.51
CA ALA A 379 -40.08 18.56 -39.91
C ALA A 379 -41.20 17.67 -40.53
N GLU A 380 -42.13 16.99 -39.84
CA GLU A 380 -42.66 17.00 -38.46
C GLU A 380 -43.20 15.57 -38.08
N LYS A 381 -44.01 15.24 -37.04
CA LYS A 381 -44.73 15.92 -35.93
C LYS A 381 -45.18 14.86 -34.89
N ARG A 382 -45.54 15.28 -33.65
CA ARG A 382 -46.53 14.65 -32.71
C ARG A 382 -46.19 13.29 -32.03
N SER A 383 -46.64 12.99 -30.79
CA SER A 383 -47.35 13.83 -29.78
C SER A 383 -47.22 13.31 -28.32
N THR A 384 -46.95 14.24 -27.39
CA THR A 384 -47.50 14.35 -26.01
C THR A 384 -47.80 13.12 -25.13
N LYS A 385 -47.11 13.04 -23.99
CA LYS A 385 -47.72 13.22 -22.64
C LYS A 385 -46.62 13.53 -21.58
N PRO A 386 -46.87 14.43 -20.60
CA PRO A 386 -45.88 14.75 -19.56
C PRO A 386 -45.97 13.78 -18.37
N ALA A 387 -44.82 13.40 -17.81
CA ALA A 387 -44.72 12.71 -16.53
C ALA A 387 -44.70 13.73 -15.36
N PRO A 388 -45.22 13.38 -14.17
CA PRO A 388 -45.35 14.32 -13.06
C PRO A 388 -44.00 14.64 -12.40
N SER A 389 -43.88 15.87 -11.87
CA SER A 389 -42.73 16.29 -11.06
C SER A 389 -42.64 15.47 -9.76
N PRO A 390 -41.43 15.06 -9.32
CA PRO A 390 -41.26 14.43 -8.02
C PRO A 390 -41.59 15.41 -6.89
N ALA A 391 -42.33 14.94 -5.88
CA ALA A 391 -42.65 15.72 -4.70
C ALA A 391 -41.39 16.03 -3.88
N LYS A 392 -41.37 17.19 -3.21
CA LYS A 392 -40.34 17.53 -2.22
C LYS A 392 -40.38 16.48 -1.09
N PRO A 393 -39.24 15.94 -0.62
CA PRO A 393 -39.23 15.12 0.58
C PRO A 393 -39.67 15.96 1.77
N ALA A 394 -40.57 15.40 2.59
CA ALA A 394 -41.00 16.05 3.84
C ALA A 394 -39.81 16.15 4.81
N ARG A 395 -39.69 17.29 5.52
CA ARG A 395 -38.66 17.49 6.56
C ARG A 395 -38.90 16.45 7.67
N PRO A 396 -37.91 15.60 8.02
CA PRO A 396 -38.06 14.67 9.14
C PRO A 396 -38.19 15.41 10.47
N THR A 397 -39.10 14.96 11.33
CA THR A 397 -39.43 15.60 12.63
C THR A 397 -38.32 15.57 13.68
N TRP A 398 -37.17 14.94 13.40
CA TRP A 398 -36.00 14.99 14.29
C TRP A 398 -35.14 16.25 14.09
N MET A 399 -35.41 17.05 13.05
CA MET A 399 -34.72 18.33 12.82
C MET A 399 -35.22 19.47 13.70
N ASP A 400 -36.33 19.30 14.41
CA ASP A 400 -36.92 20.36 15.24
C ASP A 400 -36.23 20.47 16.63
N ASP A 401 -35.41 19.48 17.03
CA ASP A 401 -34.68 19.44 18.32
C ASP A 401 -33.35 20.22 18.33
N PHE A 402 -32.98 20.90 17.23
CA PHE A 402 -31.70 21.61 17.07
C PHE A 402 -31.84 23.13 16.92
N GLU A 403 -33.04 23.70 17.11
CA GLU A 403 -33.33 25.14 17.04
C GLU A 403 -33.81 25.70 18.40
N THR A 404 -32.93 25.67 19.42
CA THR A 404 -33.01 26.50 20.66
C THR A 404 -31.63 26.92 21.13
#